data_AF-A0A832ZWR7-F1
#
_entry.id   AF-A0A832ZWR7-F1
#
_cell.length_a   1.000
_cell.length_b   1.000
_cell.length_c   1.000
_cell.angle_alpha   90.00
_cell.angle_beta   90.00
_cell.angle_gamma   90.00
#
_symmetry.space_group_name_H-M   'P 1'
#
loop_
_entity.id
_entity.type
_entity.pdbx_description
1 polymer ?
#
loop_
_entity_poly.entity_id
_entity_poly.type
_entity_poly.pdbx_seq_one_letter_code
_entity_poly.pdbx_strand_id
1 'polypeptide(L)'
;MSEVFSKALNYVEEQKKKGVSDAEIQGKLPQLKEGGFTVNKYLPGSPPLLGMEAPTLKFEVNPDNVKLVEKFAKRRGYTVKTASDEVILMDKNGNTVAIVRNGMFAAAFPKLFEDIGKVIYGIARDLKAELELADGWEAAVARLLADRELLDKLLVAVFFLLSPILWIAIALFITPSLVFPREMLIILGVVTLALTAYLVKMYLRENFPKQK
;
A
#
# COMPACT_ATOMS: atom_id res chain seq x y z
N MET A 1 9.78 -2.05 11.41
CA MET A 1 11.22 -2.00 11.03
C MET A 1 11.76 -3.33 11.45
N SER A 2 12.29 -4.13 10.52
CA SER A 2 12.62 -5.53 10.80
C SER A 2 13.84 -5.60 11.70
N GLU A 3 13.63 -5.93 12.98
CA GLU A 3 14.72 -6.13 13.92
C GLU A 3 15.68 -7.24 13.45
N VAL A 4 15.16 -8.28 12.79
CA VAL A 4 15.95 -9.37 12.19
C VAL A 4 16.93 -8.85 11.17
N PHE A 5 16.46 -8.00 10.26
CA PHE A 5 17.31 -7.43 9.23
C PHE A 5 18.40 -6.56 9.86
N SER A 6 18.05 -5.73 10.84
CA SER A 6 19.03 -4.88 11.55
C SER A 6 20.07 -5.73 12.30
N LYS A 7 19.65 -6.81 12.98
CA LYS A 7 20.57 -7.75 13.65
C LYS A 7 21.51 -8.44 12.65
N ALA A 8 20.99 -8.86 11.49
CA ALA A 8 21.79 -9.46 10.43
C ALA A 8 22.79 -8.47 9.82
N LEU A 9 22.36 -7.22 9.58
CA LEU A 9 23.22 -6.17 9.05
C LEU A 9 24.35 -5.83 10.01
N ASN A 10 24.03 -5.66 11.30
CA ASN A 10 25.04 -5.41 12.33
C ASN A 10 26.06 -6.56 12.40
N TYR A 11 25.60 -7.82 12.33
CA TYR A 11 26.50 -8.96 12.27
C TYR A 11 27.46 -8.87 11.08
N VAL A 12 26.94 -8.60 9.88
CA VAL A 12 27.78 -8.46 8.67
C VAL A 12 28.77 -7.31 8.79
N GLU A 13 28.35 -6.16 9.28
CA GLU A 13 29.22 -5.00 9.50
C GLU A 13 30.32 -5.28 10.54
N GLU A 14 30.00 -5.98 11.62
CA GLU A 14 30.97 -6.41 12.62
C GLU A 14 32.01 -7.38 12.05
N GLN A 15 31.58 -8.37 11.26
CA GLN A 15 32.50 -9.31 10.64
C GLN A 15 33.41 -8.62 9.61
N LYS A 16 32.87 -7.67 8.83
CA LYS A 16 33.67 -6.85 7.92
C LYS A 16 34.70 -5.99 8.64
N LYS A 17 34.33 -5.37 9.78
CA LYS A 17 35.27 -4.62 10.62
C LYS A 17 36.40 -5.49 11.19
N LYS A 18 36.11 -6.77 11.42
CA LYS A 18 37.10 -7.78 11.86
C LYS A 18 37.96 -8.33 10.71
N GLY A 19 37.76 -7.87 9.47
CA GLY A 19 38.52 -8.31 8.30
C GLY A 19 38.12 -9.68 7.77
N VAL A 20 36.96 -10.21 8.16
CA VAL A 20 36.46 -11.51 7.67
C VAL A 20 36.05 -11.37 6.20
N SER A 21 36.40 -12.37 5.39
CA SER A 21 36.10 -12.34 3.95
C SER A 21 34.60 -12.49 3.67
N ASP A 22 34.11 -11.91 2.58
CA ASP A 22 32.69 -12.02 2.20
C ASP A 22 32.23 -13.48 2.04
N ALA A 23 33.11 -14.36 1.55
CA ALA A 23 32.82 -15.79 1.42
C ALA A 23 32.61 -16.48 2.78
N GLU A 24 33.41 -16.14 3.78
CA GLU A 24 33.23 -16.66 5.14
C GLU A 24 31.97 -16.11 5.80
N ILE A 25 31.64 -14.83 5.58
CA ILE A 25 30.41 -14.23 6.08
C ILE A 25 29.19 -14.94 5.48
N GLN A 26 29.20 -15.23 4.18
CA GLN A 26 28.15 -16.01 3.53
C GLN A 26 28.00 -17.41 4.14
N GLY A 27 29.11 -18.11 4.38
CA GLY A 27 29.10 -19.48 4.92
C GLY A 27 28.74 -19.57 6.40
N LYS A 28 28.93 -18.49 7.17
CA LYS A 28 28.72 -18.45 8.63
C LYS A 28 27.60 -17.48 9.05
N LEU A 29 26.77 -17.02 8.13
CA LEU A 29 25.65 -16.15 8.47
C LEU A 29 24.64 -16.93 9.35
N PRO A 30 24.36 -16.48 10.58
CA PRO A 30 23.37 -17.14 11.42
C PRO A 30 21.98 -16.99 10.80
N GLN A 31 21.15 -18.02 10.95
CA GLN A 31 19.73 -17.92 10.59
C GLN A 31 19.00 -17.14 11.68
N LEU A 32 18.68 -15.87 11.40
CA LEU A 32 17.95 -15.02 12.30
C LEU A 32 16.47 -15.03 11.90
N LYS A 33 15.57 -15.31 12.85
CA LYS A 33 14.13 -15.45 12.60
C LYS A 33 13.32 -14.62 13.58
N GLU A 34 12.30 -13.94 13.07
CA GLU A 34 11.29 -13.23 13.87
C GLU A 34 9.99 -13.12 13.09
N GLY A 35 8.89 -13.54 13.72
CA GLY A 35 7.60 -13.66 13.03
C GLY A 35 7.69 -14.56 11.80
N GLY A 36 7.19 -14.05 10.66
CA GLY A 36 7.21 -14.73 9.37
C GLY A 36 8.51 -14.56 8.57
N PHE A 37 9.45 -13.74 9.04
CA PHE A 37 10.68 -13.41 8.31
C PHE A 37 11.88 -14.17 8.87
N THR A 38 12.73 -14.64 7.96
CA THR A 38 14.03 -15.23 8.28
C THR A 38 15.10 -14.56 7.42
N VAL A 39 16.18 -14.08 8.02
CA VAL A 39 17.36 -13.63 7.29
C VAL A 39 18.43 -14.71 7.42
N ASN A 40 18.75 -15.35 6.30
CA ASN A 40 19.71 -16.44 6.19
C ASN A 40 20.57 -16.37 4.92
N LYS A 41 20.43 -15.30 4.13
CA LYS A 41 21.24 -15.06 2.94
C LYS A 41 21.94 -13.71 3.02
N TYR A 42 23.21 -13.70 2.64
CA TYR A 42 24.00 -12.49 2.42
C TYR A 42 24.54 -12.52 1.00
N LEU A 43 24.39 -11.41 0.26
CA LEU A 43 25.02 -11.21 -1.03
C LEU A 43 25.94 -9.99 -0.95
N PRO A 44 27.23 -10.15 -1.28
CA PRO A 44 28.20 -9.08 -1.22
C PRO A 44 27.91 -8.08 -2.35
N GLY A 45 28.00 -6.82 -2.00
CA GLY A 45 27.67 -5.70 -2.87
C GLY A 45 27.81 -4.39 -2.11
N SER A 46 27.62 -3.30 -2.83
CA SER A 46 27.56 -1.96 -2.26
C SER A 46 26.30 -1.27 -2.77
N PRO A 47 25.20 -1.25 -1.98
CA PRO A 47 25.07 -1.74 -0.60
C PRO A 47 25.04 -3.29 -0.47
N PRO A 48 25.36 -3.87 0.71
CA PRO A 48 25.21 -5.30 0.96
C PRO A 48 23.73 -5.69 0.92
N LEU A 49 23.41 -6.85 0.32
CA LEU A 49 22.04 -7.37 0.30
C LEU A 49 21.88 -8.47 1.32
N LEU A 50 20.81 -8.39 2.11
CA LEU A 50 20.42 -9.43 3.06
C LEU A 50 19.07 -9.98 2.68
N GLY A 51 18.93 -11.30 2.82
CA GLY A 51 17.85 -12.02 2.19
C GLY A 51 17.35 -13.23 2.97
N MET A 52 16.23 -13.72 2.49
CA MET A 52 15.59 -14.95 2.90
C MET A 52 15.68 -15.93 1.73
N GLU A 53 16.22 -17.11 1.99
CA GLU A 53 16.23 -18.25 1.09
C GLU A 53 15.47 -19.40 1.75
N ALA A 54 14.36 -19.81 1.14
CA ALA A 54 13.55 -20.91 1.65
C ALA A 54 12.77 -21.57 0.51
N PRO A 55 12.65 -22.91 0.48
CA PRO A 55 11.94 -23.64 -0.58
C PRO A 55 10.43 -23.35 -0.61
N THR A 56 9.89 -22.76 0.47
CA THR A 56 8.49 -22.32 0.55
C THR A 56 8.23 -21.03 -0.23
N LEU A 57 9.28 -20.26 -0.56
CA LEU A 57 9.16 -19.03 -1.33
C LEU A 57 9.00 -19.37 -2.80
N LYS A 58 7.79 -19.21 -3.33
CA LYS A 58 7.50 -19.44 -4.74
C LYS A 58 7.43 -18.12 -5.48
N PHE A 59 8.29 -17.93 -6.46
CA PHE A 59 8.24 -16.80 -7.38
C PHE A 59 8.69 -17.26 -8.76
N GLU A 60 7.79 -17.17 -9.74
CA GLU A 60 8.08 -17.53 -11.12
C GLU A 60 8.28 -16.26 -11.95
N VAL A 61 9.37 -16.20 -12.70
CA VAL A 61 9.61 -15.09 -13.64
C VAL A 61 8.72 -15.27 -14.86
N ASN A 62 7.49 -14.74 -14.77
CA ASN A 62 6.53 -14.70 -15.85
C ASN A 62 6.06 -13.24 -16.08
N PRO A 63 5.43 -12.92 -17.22
CA PRO A 63 5.07 -11.54 -17.56
C PRO A 63 4.19 -10.84 -16.50
N ASP A 64 3.31 -11.57 -15.82
CA ASP A 64 2.39 -10.99 -14.84
C ASP A 64 3.11 -10.65 -13.52
N ASN A 65 3.97 -11.56 -13.04
CA ASN A 65 4.80 -11.33 -11.86
C ASN A 65 5.84 -10.23 -12.12
N VAL A 66 6.44 -10.18 -13.31
CA VAL A 66 7.37 -9.10 -13.67
C VAL A 66 6.66 -7.75 -13.65
N LYS A 67 5.45 -7.64 -14.22
CA LYS A 67 4.65 -6.40 -14.14
C LYS A 67 4.32 -6.00 -12.70
N LEU A 68 4.04 -6.97 -11.82
CA LEU A 68 3.83 -6.71 -10.40
C LEU A 68 5.09 -6.11 -9.77
N VAL A 69 6.26 -6.69 -10.02
CA VAL A 69 7.53 -6.17 -9.51
C VAL A 69 7.87 -4.80 -10.11
N GLU A 70 7.60 -4.57 -11.40
CA GLU A 70 7.75 -3.26 -12.05
C GLU A 70 6.87 -2.19 -11.42
N LYS A 71 5.60 -2.51 -11.13
CA LYS A 71 4.67 -1.61 -10.44
C LYS A 71 5.16 -1.29 -9.03
N PHE A 72 5.61 -2.31 -8.30
CA PHE A 72 6.21 -2.18 -6.98
C PHE A 72 7.45 -1.26 -7.01
N ALA A 73 8.35 -1.48 -7.98
CA ALA A 73 9.57 -0.71 -8.18
C ALA A 73 9.29 0.75 -8.52
N LYS A 74 8.40 1.00 -9.50
CA LYS A 74 8.07 2.34 -10.00
C LYS A 74 7.52 3.23 -8.90
N ARG A 75 6.65 2.70 -8.03
CA ARG A 75 6.10 3.44 -6.88
C ARG A 75 7.17 3.86 -5.87
N ARG A 76 8.28 3.15 -5.82
CA ARG A 76 9.40 3.38 -4.90
C ARG A 76 10.60 4.05 -5.58
N GLY A 77 10.48 4.41 -6.86
CA GLY A 77 11.52 5.09 -7.63
C GLY A 77 12.70 4.20 -8.02
N TYR A 78 12.48 2.89 -8.12
CA TYR A 78 13.47 1.91 -8.56
C TYR A 78 13.25 1.50 -10.02
N THR A 79 14.35 1.10 -10.66
CA THR A 79 14.34 0.54 -12.01
C THR A 79 14.40 -0.98 -11.93
N VAL A 80 13.67 -1.67 -12.80
CA VAL A 80 13.68 -3.14 -12.86
C VAL A 80 14.57 -3.60 -14.01
N LYS A 81 15.37 -4.63 -13.75
CA LYS A 81 16.08 -5.41 -14.75
C LYS A 81 15.77 -6.88 -14.55
N THR A 82 15.31 -7.54 -15.60
CA THR A 82 15.07 -8.99 -15.60
C THR A 82 16.30 -9.71 -16.13
N ALA A 83 16.73 -10.77 -15.45
CA ALA A 83 17.80 -11.64 -15.90
C ALA A 83 17.32 -13.09 -15.73
N SER A 84 17.07 -13.81 -16.82
CA SER A 84 16.65 -15.23 -16.90
C SER A 84 15.66 -15.70 -15.82
N ASP A 85 16.12 -16.00 -14.61
CA ASP A 85 15.39 -16.56 -13.47
C ASP A 85 15.23 -15.60 -12.27
N GLU A 86 15.68 -14.35 -12.39
CA GLU A 86 15.61 -13.33 -11.36
C GLU A 86 15.17 -11.94 -11.86
N VAL A 87 14.60 -11.18 -10.94
CA VAL A 87 14.22 -9.79 -11.12
C VAL A 87 15.04 -8.93 -10.17
N ILE A 88 15.80 -8.00 -10.75
CA ILE A 88 16.74 -7.13 -10.05
C ILE A 88 16.13 -5.73 -9.97
N LEU A 89 16.12 -5.18 -8.76
CA LEU A 89 15.72 -3.81 -8.46
C LEU A 89 16.98 -2.94 -8.31
N MET A 90 17.02 -1.83 -9.03
CA MET A 90 18.16 -0.90 -9.03
C MET A 90 17.75 0.50 -8.57
N ASP A 91 18.65 1.18 -7.86
CA ASP A 91 18.50 2.60 -7.53
C ASP A 91 18.74 3.51 -8.75
N LYS A 92 18.59 4.82 -8.55
CA LYS A 92 18.83 5.83 -9.59
C LYS A 92 20.30 5.90 -10.04
N ASN A 93 21.22 5.39 -9.23
CA ASN A 93 22.65 5.36 -9.51
C ASN A 93 23.06 4.07 -10.24
N GLY A 94 22.12 3.14 -10.48
CA GLY A 94 22.37 1.84 -11.09
C GLY A 94 22.87 0.77 -10.12
N ASN A 95 22.88 1.04 -8.81
CA ASN A 95 23.25 0.04 -7.81
C ASN A 95 22.10 -0.93 -7.58
N THR A 96 22.42 -2.22 -7.42
CA THR A 96 21.42 -3.22 -7.06
C THR A 96 20.98 -3.01 -5.61
N VAL A 97 19.69 -2.83 -5.40
CA VAL A 97 19.09 -2.64 -4.07
C VAL A 97 18.23 -3.81 -3.63
N ALA A 98 17.79 -4.66 -4.55
CA ALA A 98 17.12 -5.91 -4.21
C ALA A 98 17.14 -6.91 -5.37
N ILE A 99 16.99 -8.19 -5.03
CA ILE A 99 16.89 -9.32 -5.95
C ILE A 99 15.69 -10.17 -5.53
N VAL A 100 14.89 -10.59 -6.50
CA VAL A 100 13.69 -11.40 -6.34
C VAL A 100 13.77 -12.57 -7.31
N ARG A 101 13.79 -13.81 -6.80
CA ARG A 101 13.81 -15.02 -7.63
C ARG A 101 13.12 -16.19 -6.94
N ASN A 102 12.91 -17.29 -7.65
CA ASN A 102 12.32 -18.47 -7.02
C ASN A 102 13.15 -18.95 -5.81
N GLY A 103 12.49 -19.19 -4.68
CA GLY A 103 13.14 -19.65 -3.46
C GLY A 103 13.96 -18.61 -2.70
N MET A 104 14.14 -17.38 -3.21
CA MET A 104 15.02 -16.39 -2.57
C MET A 104 14.66 -14.94 -2.90
N PHE A 105 14.73 -14.07 -1.89
CA PHE A 105 14.79 -12.63 -2.10
C PHE A 105 15.81 -11.98 -1.17
N ALA A 106 16.42 -10.89 -1.62
CA ALA A 106 17.35 -10.10 -0.83
C ALA A 106 17.13 -8.61 -1.07
N ALA A 107 17.41 -7.78 -0.07
CA ALA A 107 17.30 -6.33 -0.16
C ALA A 107 18.42 -5.63 0.62
N ALA A 108 18.71 -4.41 0.24
CA ALA A 108 19.71 -3.56 0.87
C ALA A 108 19.23 -2.90 2.18
N PHE A 109 17.91 -2.75 2.33
CA PHE A 109 17.32 -1.97 3.43
C PHE A 109 16.23 -2.76 4.16
N PRO A 110 16.09 -2.59 5.49
CA PRO A 110 15.10 -3.33 6.28
C PRO A 110 13.67 -3.15 5.76
N LYS A 111 13.31 -1.91 5.38
CA LYS A 111 11.97 -1.60 4.88
C LYS A 111 11.71 -2.27 3.52
N LEU A 112 12.69 -2.25 2.62
CA LEU A 112 12.58 -2.88 1.31
C LEU A 112 12.47 -4.41 1.43
N PHE A 113 13.20 -5.00 2.38
CA PHE A 113 13.11 -6.42 2.71
C PHE A 113 11.70 -6.82 3.18
N GLU A 114 11.13 -6.08 4.14
CA GLU A 114 9.77 -6.33 4.62
C GLU A 114 8.73 -6.16 3.51
N ASP A 115 8.82 -5.07 2.75
CA ASP A 115 7.90 -4.75 1.66
C ASP A 115 7.91 -5.85 0.59
N ILE A 116 9.09 -6.34 0.18
CA ILE A 116 9.21 -7.44 -0.78
C ILE A 116 8.59 -8.72 -0.24
N GLY A 117 8.89 -9.10 1.00
CA GLY A 117 8.33 -10.30 1.59
C GLY A 117 6.81 -10.25 1.70
N LYS A 118 6.23 -9.10 2.08
CA LYS A 118 4.78 -8.92 2.19
C LYS A 118 4.07 -8.87 0.84
N VAL A 119 4.55 -8.02 -0.06
CA VAL A 119 3.87 -7.69 -1.31
C VAL A 119 4.12 -8.73 -2.38
N ILE A 120 5.36 -9.23 -2.50
CA ILE A 120 5.73 -10.15 -3.57
C ILE A 120 5.54 -11.61 -3.13
N TYR A 121 5.95 -11.95 -1.91
CA TYR A 121 5.89 -13.33 -1.40
C TYR A 121 4.71 -13.62 -0.46
N GLY A 122 3.91 -12.62 -0.11
CA GLY A 122 2.75 -12.81 0.77
C GLY A 122 3.09 -13.20 2.22
N ILE A 123 4.31 -12.94 2.68
CA ILE A 123 4.74 -13.22 4.04
C ILE A 123 4.12 -12.19 4.99
N ALA A 124 3.36 -12.66 5.99
CA ALA A 124 2.74 -11.78 6.99
C ALA A 124 1.98 -10.59 6.36
N ARG A 125 1.08 -10.91 5.41
CA ARG A 125 0.26 -9.92 4.68
C ARG A 125 -0.42 -8.97 5.66
N ASP A 126 -0.26 -7.68 5.42
CA ASP A 126 -1.07 -6.64 6.03
C ASP A 126 -2.03 -6.07 4.98
N LEU A 127 -3.10 -5.43 5.46
CA LEU A 127 -4.11 -4.79 4.60
C LEU A 127 -3.47 -3.82 3.58
N LYS A 128 -2.33 -3.21 3.95
CA LYS A 128 -1.58 -2.28 3.09
C LYS A 128 -0.91 -2.99 1.92
N ALA A 129 -0.33 -4.17 2.12
CA ALA A 129 0.27 -4.96 1.05
C ALA A 129 -0.79 -5.44 0.05
N GLU A 130 -1.99 -5.81 0.51
CA GLU A 130 -3.12 -6.16 -0.37
C GLU A 130 -3.60 -4.96 -1.19
N LEU A 131 -3.69 -3.79 -0.56
CA LEU A 131 -4.02 -2.52 -1.20
C LEU A 131 -2.95 -2.04 -2.20
N GLU A 132 -1.68 -2.41 -2.02
CA GLU A 132 -0.62 -2.06 -2.95
C GLU A 132 -0.74 -2.85 -4.26
N LEU A 133 -1.23 -4.08 -4.20
CA LEU A 133 -1.41 -4.96 -5.35
C LEU A 133 -2.69 -4.67 -6.12
N ALA A 134 -3.77 -4.27 -5.42
CA ALA A 134 -5.05 -3.97 -6.04
C ALA A 134 -4.96 -2.85 -7.10
N ASP A 135 -5.59 -3.08 -8.25
CA ASP A 135 -5.83 -2.07 -9.31
C ASP A 135 -7.33 -1.74 -9.41
N GLY A 136 -7.65 -0.51 -9.79
CA GLY A 136 -9.01 -0.08 -10.13
C GLY A 136 -9.87 0.45 -8.97
N TRP A 137 -11.19 0.47 -9.18
CA TRP A 137 -12.21 1.02 -8.28
C TRP A 137 -12.20 0.32 -6.91
N GLU A 138 -11.86 -0.96 -6.87
CA GLU A 138 -11.78 -1.77 -5.65
C GLU A 138 -10.66 -1.29 -4.69
N ALA A 139 -9.52 -0.84 -5.22
CA ALA A 139 -8.46 -0.24 -4.42
C ALA A 139 -8.88 1.11 -3.80
N ALA A 140 -9.78 1.85 -4.46
CA ALA A 140 -10.34 3.08 -3.94
C ALA A 140 -11.34 2.80 -2.81
N VAL A 141 -12.20 1.80 -2.98
CA VAL A 141 -13.15 1.33 -1.96
C VAL A 141 -12.42 0.76 -0.74
N ALA A 142 -11.39 -0.06 -0.95
CA ALA A 142 -10.63 -0.63 0.14
C ALA A 142 -9.79 0.43 0.89
N ARG A 143 -9.28 1.48 0.21
CA ARG A 143 -8.69 2.66 0.89
C ARG A 143 -9.73 3.45 1.68
N LEU A 144 -10.93 3.63 1.15
CA LEU A 144 -12.05 4.27 1.84
C LEU A 144 -12.48 3.49 3.09
N LEU A 145 -12.44 2.15 3.03
CA LEU A 145 -12.76 1.27 4.16
C LEU A 145 -11.64 1.22 5.22
N ALA A 146 -10.38 1.35 4.81
CA ALA A 146 -9.23 1.31 5.71
C ALA A 146 -9.03 2.62 6.49
N ASP A 147 -9.51 3.75 5.97
CA ASP A 147 -9.35 5.06 6.59
C ASP A 147 -10.68 5.52 7.23
N ARG A 148 -10.77 5.35 8.54
CA ARG A 148 -11.98 5.66 9.35
C ARG A 148 -12.44 7.11 9.19
N GLU A 149 -11.49 8.04 9.02
CA GLU A 149 -11.80 9.46 8.90
C GLU A 149 -12.41 9.80 7.53
N LEU A 150 -11.96 9.13 6.46
CA LEU A 150 -12.53 9.24 5.12
C LEU A 150 -13.91 8.57 5.04
N LEU A 151 -14.09 7.44 5.72
CA LEU A 151 -15.37 6.75 5.80
C LEU A 151 -16.44 7.63 6.47
N ASP A 152 -16.10 8.25 7.61
CA ASP A 152 -17.00 9.15 8.32
C ASP A 152 -17.37 10.37 7.47
N LYS A 153 -16.39 10.97 6.78
CA LYS A 153 -16.63 12.08 5.82
C LYS A 153 -17.59 11.66 4.69
N LEU A 154 -17.41 10.44 4.15
CA LEU A 154 -18.26 9.92 3.08
C LEU A 154 -19.68 9.64 3.57
N LEU A 155 -19.82 8.97 4.73
CA LEU A 155 -21.12 8.68 5.34
C LEU A 155 -21.89 9.95 5.65
N VAL A 156 -21.23 10.95 6.23
CA VAL A 156 -21.83 12.27 6.47
C VAL A 156 -22.27 12.91 5.15
N ALA A 157 -21.41 12.94 4.14
CA ALA A 157 -21.76 13.51 2.83
C ALA A 157 -22.96 12.80 2.19
N VAL A 158 -23.01 11.47 2.25
CA VAL A 158 -24.11 10.65 1.72
C VAL A 158 -25.40 10.89 2.52
N PHE A 159 -25.32 10.96 3.85
CA PHE A 159 -26.47 11.22 4.70
C PHE A 159 -27.06 12.61 4.44
N PHE A 160 -26.21 13.63 4.29
CA PHE A 160 -26.64 14.98 3.95
C PHE A 160 -27.20 15.09 2.53
N LEU A 161 -26.73 14.29 1.56
CA LEU A 161 -27.31 14.27 0.21
C LEU A 161 -28.65 13.52 0.15
N LEU A 162 -28.74 12.37 0.82
CA LEU A 162 -29.92 11.49 0.76
C LEU A 162 -31.05 11.96 1.66
N SER A 163 -30.77 12.58 2.81
CA SER A 163 -31.79 13.05 3.74
C SER A 163 -32.78 14.03 3.10
N PRO A 164 -32.36 15.12 2.43
CA PRO A 164 -33.29 16.02 1.75
C PRO A 164 -34.10 15.34 0.65
N ILE A 165 -33.47 14.45 -0.12
CA ILE A 165 -34.13 13.71 -1.21
C ILE A 165 -35.22 12.80 -0.64
N LEU A 166 -34.96 12.11 0.47
CA LEU A 166 -35.94 11.30 1.20
C LEU A 166 -37.08 12.17 1.75
N TRP A 167 -36.78 13.33 2.33
CA TRP A 167 -37.81 14.27 2.80
C TRP A 167 -38.70 14.79 1.66
N ILE A 168 -38.11 15.13 0.50
CA ILE A 168 -38.87 15.54 -0.69
C ILE A 168 -39.72 14.38 -1.22
N ALA A 169 -39.18 13.17 -1.28
CA ALA A 169 -39.92 11.99 -1.73
C ALA A 169 -41.08 11.64 -0.79
N ILE A 170 -40.87 11.73 0.53
CA ILE A 170 -41.90 11.53 1.56
C ILE A 170 -42.97 12.63 1.46
N ALA A 171 -42.57 13.89 1.28
CA ALA A 171 -43.52 15.00 1.10
C ALA A 171 -44.37 14.85 -0.17
N LEU A 172 -43.80 14.32 -1.25
CA LEU A 172 -44.53 14.00 -2.49
C LEU A 172 -45.51 12.83 -2.32
N PHE A 173 -45.25 11.90 -1.40
CA PHE A 173 -46.09 10.72 -1.15
C PHE A 173 -47.21 10.98 -0.12
N ILE A 174 -46.94 11.79 0.91
CA ILE A 174 -47.89 12.05 2.02
C ILE A 174 -48.88 13.16 1.68
N THR A 175 -48.58 14.05 0.72
CA THR A 175 -49.41 15.23 0.43
C THR A 175 -50.03 15.18 -0.97
N PRO A 176 -51.17 14.49 -1.18
CA PRO A 176 -51.99 14.74 -2.37
C PRO A 176 -52.75 16.04 -2.12
N SER A 177 -52.15 17.19 -2.43
CA SER A 177 -52.74 18.48 -2.08
C SER A 177 -53.21 19.26 -3.31
N LEU A 178 -54.48 19.67 -3.28
CA LEU A 178 -55.08 20.70 -4.14
C LEU A 178 -54.49 22.11 -3.89
N VAL A 179 -53.61 22.27 -2.89
CA VAL A 179 -53.19 23.57 -2.33
C VAL A 179 -51.79 23.98 -2.77
N PHE A 180 -50.90 23.02 -3.03
CA PHE A 180 -49.54 23.30 -3.53
C PHE A 180 -49.37 22.74 -4.95
N PRO A 181 -49.27 23.60 -5.98
CA PRO A 181 -49.02 23.17 -7.35
C PRO A 181 -47.67 22.47 -7.46
N ARG A 182 -47.57 21.47 -8.34
CA ARG A 182 -46.45 20.53 -8.44
C ARG A 182 -45.11 21.23 -8.69
N GLU A 183 -45.16 22.37 -9.36
CA GLU A 183 -44.05 23.26 -9.69
C GLU A 183 -43.42 23.86 -8.43
N MET A 184 -44.21 24.23 -7.41
CA MET A 184 -43.68 24.74 -6.14
C MET A 184 -42.89 23.67 -5.38
N LEU A 185 -43.34 22.42 -5.41
CA LEU A 185 -42.64 21.31 -4.75
C LEU A 185 -41.28 21.02 -5.43
N ILE A 186 -41.22 21.16 -6.76
CA ILE A 186 -39.95 21.04 -7.52
C ILE A 186 -39.00 22.18 -7.13
N ILE A 187 -39.49 23.44 -7.10
CA ILE A 187 -38.67 24.60 -6.72
C ILE A 187 -38.16 24.45 -5.29
N LEU A 188 -39.02 24.04 -4.35
CA LEU A 188 -38.62 23.82 -2.97
C LEU A 188 -37.53 22.75 -2.87
N GLY A 189 -37.66 21.64 -3.61
CA GLY A 189 -36.66 20.59 -3.65
C GLY A 189 -35.30 21.06 -4.19
N VAL A 190 -35.30 21.87 -5.27
CA VAL A 190 -34.06 22.46 -5.81
C VAL A 190 -33.42 23.43 -4.80
N VAL A 191 -34.23 24.26 -4.13
CA VAL A 191 -33.74 25.18 -3.10
C VAL A 191 -33.16 24.41 -1.91
N THR A 192 -33.81 23.34 -1.45
CA THR A 192 -33.29 22.50 -0.36
C THR A 192 -31.98 21.80 -0.73
N LEU A 193 -31.86 21.29 -1.96
CA LEU A 193 -30.61 20.70 -2.46
C LEU A 193 -29.48 21.73 -2.51
N ALA A 194 -29.76 22.95 -2.99
CA ALA A 194 -28.78 24.03 -3.03
C ALA A 194 -28.33 24.46 -1.63
N LEU A 195 -29.27 24.59 -0.68
CA LEU A 195 -28.96 24.90 0.72
C LEU A 195 -28.12 23.80 1.37
N THR A 196 -28.43 22.54 1.08
CA THR A 196 -27.71 21.40 1.64
C THR A 196 -26.29 21.33 1.10
N ALA A 197 -26.10 21.51 -0.21
CA ALA A 197 -24.77 21.59 -0.82
C ALA A 197 -23.94 22.75 -0.22
N TYR A 198 -24.58 23.88 0.05
CA TYR A 198 -23.92 25.02 0.72
C TYR A 198 -23.49 24.68 2.15
N LEU A 199 -24.37 24.06 2.95
CA LEU A 199 -24.06 23.66 4.33
C LEU A 199 -22.94 22.61 4.39
N VAL A 200 -22.95 21.62 3.48
CA VAL A 200 -21.87 20.63 3.36
C VAL A 200 -20.55 21.32 3.03
N LYS A 201 -20.54 22.25 2.08
CA LYS A 201 -19.34 23.04 1.74
C LYS A 201 -18.81 23.83 2.93
N MET A 202 -19.71 24.42 3.73
CA MET A 202 -19.35 25.20 4.92
C MET A 202 -18.77 24.30 6.02
N TYR A 203 -19.45 23.19 6.32
CA TYR A 203 -19.01 22.21 7.32
C TYR A 203 -17.64 21.61 6.99
N LEU A 204 -17.39 21.26 5.72
CA LEU A 204 -16.09 20.76 5.27
C LEU A 204 -14.99 21.82 5.40
N ARG A 205 -15.31 23.09 5.18
CA ARG A 205 -14.35 24.20 5.31
C ARG A 205 -13.96 24.47 6.76
N GLU A 206 -14.91 24.39 7.68
CA GLU A 206 -14.68 24.67 9.10
C GLU A 206 -13.98 23.52 9.82
N ASN A 207 -14.37 22.28 9.54
CA ASN A 207 -13.80 21.11 10.25
C ASN A 207 -12.55 20.53 9.58
N PHE A 208 -12.29 20.86 8.30
CA PHE A 208 -11.10 20.41 7.58
C PHE A 208 -10.44 21.57 6.79
N PRO A 209 -9.91 22.58 7.48
CA PRO A 209 -9.20 23.67 6.81
C PRO A 209 -7.98 23.11 6.07
N LYS A 210 -7.81 23.49 4.80
CA LYS A 210 -6.59 23.15 4.04
C LYS A 210 -5.38 23.69 4.80
N GLN A 211 -4.60 22.80 5.42
CA GLN A 211 -3.27 23.14 5.91
C GLN A 211 -2.44 23.59 4.70
N LYS A 212 -1.95 24.82 4.77
CA LYS A 212 -0.93 25.34 3.86
C LYS A 212 0.41 24.70 4.19
#